data_AF-A0A9D2LR00-F1
#
_entry.id   AF-A0A9D2LR00-F1
#
_cell.length_a   1.000
_cell.length_b   1.000
_cell.length_c   1.000
_cell.angle_alpha   90.00
_cell.angle_beta   90.00
_cell.angle_gamma   90.00
#
_symmetry.space_group_name_H-M   'P 1'
#
loop_
_entity.id
_entity.type
_entity.pdbx_description
1 polymer ?
#
loop_
_entity_poly.entity_id
_entity_poly.type
_entity_poly.pdbx_seq_one_letter_code
_entity_poly.pdbx_strand_id
1 'polypeptide(L)'
;MQMNVQVGGSTFTAVLEENEAVDTLVEMMEQGPVTIQMSDYSGFEKVGSLGTSLPASNQQTTTQAGDIVLYQSNQIVMFYGSIEQYFSRLFLLSFPIVPIPPVLFLPFPRLSRS
;
A
#
# COMPACT_ATOMS: atom_id res chain seq x y z
N MET A 1 -4.70 11.06 -21.43
CA MET A 1 -6.02 11.76 -21.47
C MET A 1 -6.23 12.48 -20.12
N GLN A 2 -7.18 13.41 -19.97
CA GLN A 2 -7.49 14.04 -18.67
C GLN A 2 -8.97 13.86 -18.33
N MET A 3 -9.28 13.76 -17.04
CA MET A 3 -10.66 13.70 -16.53
C MET A 3 -10.85 14.58 -15.31
N ASN A 4 -12.10 15.00 -15.07
CA ASN A 4 -12.48 15.71 -13.86
C ASN A 4 -12.85 14.72 -12.76
N VAL A 5 -12.33 14.93 -11.56
CA VAL A 5 -12.63 14.15 -10.35
C VAL A 5 -13.23 15.10 -9.32
N GLN A 6 -14.41 14.77 -8.80
CA GLN A 6 -15.07 15.58 -7.78
C GLN A 6 -14.99 14.91 -6.41
N VAL A 7 -14.46 15.63 -5.41
CA VAL A 7 -14.34 15.15 -4.02
C VAL A 7 -14.78 16.26 -3.07
N GLY A 8 -15.77 15.97 -2.22
CA GLY A 8 -16.22 16.93 -1.19
C GLY A 8 -16.68 18.29 -1.73
N GLY A 9 -17.18 18.35 -2.96
CA GLY A 9 -17.58 19.59 -3.64
C GLY A 9 -16.47 20.31 -4.40
N SER A 10 -15.22 19.89 -4.24
CA SER A 10 -14.07 20.38 -5.03
C SER A 10 -13.87 19.54 -6.28
N THR A 11 -13.41 20.17 -7.36
CA THR A 11 -13.08 19.49 -8.62
C THR A 11 -11.58 19.55 -8.88
N PHE A 12 -11.01 18.41 -9.24
CA PHE A 12 -9.61 18.21 -9.59
C PHE A 12 -9.51 17.64 -11.00
N THR A 13 -8.34 17.79 -11.62
CA THR A 13 -8.04 17.16 -12.90
C THR A 13 -7.07 16.01 -12.67
N ALA A 14 -7.47 14.81 -13.08
CA ALA A 14 -6.61 13.63 -13.09
C ALA A 14 -6.07 13.39 -14.49
N VAL A 15 -4.79 13.04 -14.58
CA VAL A 15 -4.18 12.56 -15.82
C VAL A 15 -4.33 11.04 -15.86
N LEU A 16 -4.90 10.55 -16.95
CA LEU A 16 -5.15 9.13 -17.18
C LEU A 16 -3.92 8.47 -17.81
N GLU A 17 -3.52 7.33 -17.22
CA GLU A 17 -2.50 6.41 -17.74
C GLU A 17 -2.99 5.67 -18.99
N GLU A 18 -2.07 5.13 -19.79
CA GLU A 18 -2.39 4.35 -21.00
C GLU A 18 -2.43 2.85 -20.67
N ASN A 19 -3.61 2.33 -20.31
CA ASN A 19 -3.82 0.90 -20.06
C ASN A 19 -5.30 0.48 -20.19
N GLU A 20 -5.52 -0.83 -20.33
CA GLU A 20 -6.84 -1.44 -20.56
C GLU A 20 -7.88 -1.14 -19.45
N ALA A 21 -7.41 -0.97 -18.21
CA ALA A 21 -8.29 -0.62 -17.08
C ALA A 21 -8.84 0.80 -17.24
N VAL A 22 -7.98 1.74 -17.67
CA VAL A 22 -8.37 3.12 -17.98
C VAL A 22 -9.34 3.15 -19.16
N ASP A 23 -9.07 2.40 -20.23
CA ASP A 23 -9.96 2.35 -21.40
C ASP A 23 -11.37 1.90 -20.97
N THR A 24 -11.45 0.82 -20.19
CA THR A 24 -12.73 0.30 -19.67
C THR A 24 -13.41 1.31 -18.74
N LEU A 25 -12.66 2.01 -17.89
CA LEU A 25 -13.20 3.04 -17.01
C LEU A 25 -13.77 4.22 -17.80
N VAL A 26 -13.11 4.62 -18.90
CA VAL A 26 -13.60 5.68 -19.80
C VAL A 26 -14.91 5.27 -20.45
N GLU A 27 -15.02 4.04 -20.97
CA GLU A 27 -16.27 3.52 -21.52
C GLU A 27 -17.41 3.53 -20.49
N MET A 28 -17.13 3.20 -19.22
CA MET A 28 -18.14 3.33 -18.15
C MET A 28 -18.61 4.78 -17.97
N MET A 29 -17.69 5.75 -18.05
CA MET A 29 -18.01 7.17 -17.91
C MET A 29 -18.79 7.74 -19.11
N GLU A 30 -18.64 7.15 -20.30
CA GLU A 30 -19.45 7.51 -21.47
C GLU A 30 -20.93 7.13 -21.29
N GLN A 31 -21.23 6.12 -20.47
CA GLN A 31 -22.61 5.74 -20.11
C GLN A 31 -23.20 6.64 -19.01
N GLY A 32 -22.35 7.30 -18.22
CA GLY A 32 -22.76 8.25 -17.19
C GLY A 32 -21.72 8.44 -16.08
N PRO A 33 -21.95 9.38 -15.14
CA PRO A 33 -20.99 9.64 -14.07
C PRO A 33 -20.76 8.42 -13.18
N VAL A 34 -19.49 8.05 -12.98
CA VAL A 34 -19.10 7.02 -12.02
C VAL A 34 -18.99 7.65 -10.63
N THR A 35 -19.85 7.23 -9.71
CA THR A 35 -19.84 7.71 -8.32
C THR A 35 -19.46 6.57 -7.38
N ILE A 36 -18.42 6.77 -6.58
CA ILE A 36 -17.89 5.77 -5.67
C ILE A 36 -18.01 6.30 -4.24
N GLN A 37 -18.64 5.51 -3.36
CA GLN A 37 -18.64 5.78 -1.93
C GLN A 37 -17.31 5.27 -1.36
N MET A 38 -16.52 6.18 -0.78
CA MET A 38 -15.19 5.88 -0.29
C MET A 38 -15.11 6.08 1.23
N SER A 39 -14.35 5.22 1.90
CA SER A 39 -14.08 5.30 3.34
C SER A 39 -12.60 5.55 3.60
N ASP A 40 -12.29 6.28 4.66
CA ASP A 40 -10.91 6.46 5.12
C ASP A 40 -10.29 5.13 5.55
N TYR A 41 -9.05 4.91 5.16
CA TYR A 41 -8.26 3.77 5.55
C TYR A 41 -6.83 4.22 5.86
N SER A 42 -6.31 3.75 7.00
CA SER A 42 -4.94 4.03 7.48
C SER A 42 -4.51 5.51 7.60
N GLY A 43 -5.43 6.47 7.43
CA GLY A 43 -5.18 7.91 7.64
C GLY A 43 -4.51 8.65 6.50
N PHE A 44 -4.21 7.98 5.37
CA PHE A 44 -3.57 8.58 4.20
C PHE A 44 -4.22 8.17 2.86
N GLU A 45 -5.16 7.23 2.90
CA GLU A 45 -5.86 6.74 1.71
C GLU A 45 -7.37 6.62 1.94
N LYS A 46 -8.14 6.75 0.86
CA LYS A 46 -9.56 6.38 0.83
C LYS A 46 -9.75 5.19 -0.08
N VAL A 47 -10.61 4.26 0.31
CA VAL A 47 -10.91 3.05 -0.47
C VAL A 47 -12.41 2.96 -0.70
N GLY A 48 -12.82 2.61 -1.93
CA GLY A 48 -14.21 2.37 -2.27
C GLY A 48 -14.37 1.36 -3.40
N SER A 49 -15.44 0.57 -3.33
CA SER A 49 -15.73 -0.41 -4.38
C SER A 49 -16.33 0.26 -5.60
N LEU A 50 -15.83 -0.11 -6.79
CA LEU A 50 -16.35 0.33 -8.08
C LEU A 50 -17.71 -0.32 -8.41
N GLY A 51 -18.09 -1.40 -7.72
CA GLY A 51 -19.31 -2.17 -7.99
C GLY A 51 -19.24 -3.09 -9.22
N THR A 52 -18.15 -3.02 -9.98
CA THR A 52 -17.80 -3.92 -11.08
C THR A 52 -16.29 -4.18 -11.07
N SER A 53 -15.84 -5.12 -11.90
CA SER A 53 -14.41 -5.42 -12.08
C SER A 53 -13.90 -4.81 -13.39
N LEU A 54 -12.72 -4.22 -13.34
CA LEU A 54 -11.94 -3.80 -14.50
C LEU A 54 -10.80 -4.81 -14.76
N PRO A 55 -10.26 -4.86 -15.99
CA PRO A 55 -9.02 -5.55 -16.27
C PRO A 55 -7.92 -5.06 -15.31
N ALA A 56 -7.12 -5.97 -14.75
CA ALA A 56 -6.02 -5.59 -13.86
C ALA A 56 -4.76 -6.38 -14.23
N SER A 57 -3.66 -5.66 -14.42
CA SER A 57 -2.33 -6.25 -14.63
C SER A 57 -1.60 -6.57 -13.32
N ASN A 58 -2.14 -6.13 -12.17
CA ASN A 58 -1.61 -6.33 -10.81
C ASN A 58 -0.10 -6.06 -10.67
N GLN A 59 0.41 -5.06 -11.37
CA GLN A 59 1.82 -4.68 -11.25
C GLN A 59 2.07 -3.93 -9.95
N GLN A 60 3.19 -4.25 -9.31
CA GLN A 60 3.64 -3.51 -8.14
C GLN A 60 3.99 -2.08 -8.55
N THR A 61 3.45 -1.11 -7.82
CA THR A 61 3.75 0.30 -8.01
C THR A 61 4.02 0.98 -6.66
N THR A 62 4.67 2.14 -6.70
CA THR A 62 4.83 3.02 -5.52
C THR A 62 3.82 4.14 -5.66
N THR A 63 3.09 4.44 -4.58
CA THR A 63 2.07 5.48 -4.58
C THR A 63 2.52 6.70 -3.77
N GLN A 64 2.00 7.87 -4.15
CA GLN A 64 2.17 9.15 -3.49
C GLN A 64 0.84 9.89 -3.37
N ALA A 65 0.81 10.97 -2.58
CA ALA A 65 -0.37 11.81 -2.48
C ALA A 65 -0.76 12.36 -3.86
N GLY A 66 -2.03 12.20 -4.22
CA GLY A 66 -2.58 12.53 -5.54
C GLY A 66 -2.83 11.32 -6.43
N ASP A 67 -2.24 10.16 -6.13
CA ASP A 67 -2.45 8.95 -6.94
C ASP A 67 -3.84 8.36 -6.71
N ILE A 68 -4.45 7.90 -7.81
CA ILE A 68 -5.68 7.11 -7.81
C ILE A 68 -5.38 5.80 -8.53
N VAL A 69 -5.59 4.68 -7.85
CA VAL A 69 -5.22 3.35 -8.37
C VAL A 69 -6.37 2.36 -8.28
N LEU A 70 -6.31 1.36 -9.16
CA LEU A 70 -7.16 0.18 -9.11
C LEU A 70 -6.48 -0.92 -8.28
N TYR A 71 -7.18 -1.40 -7.26
CA TYR A 71 -6.73 -2.48 -6.39
C TYR A 71 -7.67 -3.69 -6.50
N GLN A 72 -7.10 -4.89 -6.66
CA GLN A 72 -7.84 -6.16 -6.78
C GLN A 72 -8.96 -6.13 -7.82
N SER A 73 -8.74 -5.44 -8.95
CA SER A 73 -9.68 -5.29 -10.07
C SER A 73 -10.98 -4.55 -9.79
N ASN A 74 -11.36 -4.26 -8.53
CA ASN A 74 -12.69 -3.69 -8.23
C ASN A 74 -12.71 -2.63 -7.11
N GLN A 75 -11.57 -2.31 -6.52
CA GLN A 75 -11.44 -1.23 -5.52
C GLN A 75 -10.72 -0.05 -6.15
N ILE A 76 -11.25 1.15 -5.95
CA ILE A 76 -10.53 2.39 -6.23
C ILE A 76 -9.93 2.88 -4.92
N VAL A 77 -8.63 3.19 -4.96
CA VAL A 77 -7.88 3.74 -3.84
C VAL A 77 -7.38 5.12 -4.24
N MET A 78 -7.66 6.14 -3.41
CA MET A 78 -7.17 7.50 -3.58
C MET A 78 -6.23 7.85 -2.43
N PHE A 79 -4.98 8.18 -2.75
CA PHE A 79 -3.97 8.60 -1.79
C PHE A 79 -4.02 10.12 -1.62
N TYR A 80 -4.16 10.61 -0.39
CA TYR A 80 -4.25 12.05 -0.08
C TYR A 80 -3.26 12.51 0.99
N GLY A 81 -2.58 11.58 1.66
CA GLY A 81 -1.54 11.86 2.65
C GLY A 81 -0.22 11.21 2.29
N SER A 82 0.88 11.76 2.79
CA SER A 82 2.14 11.06 2.92
C SER A 82 2.08 10.10 4.11
N ILE A 83 2.84 9.00 4.04
CA ILE A 83 3.03 8.11 5.19
C ILE A 83 3.90 8.84 6.22
N GLU A 84 3.36 9.81 6.95
CA GLU A 84 4.08 10.47 8.04
C GLU A 84 4.07 9.57 9.27
N GLN A 85 5.08 8.70 9.37
CA GLN A 85 5.23 7.81 10.52
C GLN A 85 6.03 8.52 11.62
N TYR A 86 5.34 8.98 12.66
CA TYR A 86 5.96 9.49 13.88
C TYR A 86 6.41 8.33 14.76
N PHE A 87 7.62 7.82 14.55
CA PHE A 87 8.23 6.84 15.45
C PHE A 87 9.11 7.53 16.50
N SER A 88 8.85 7.27 17.77
CA SER A 88 9.85 7.49 18.82
C SER A 88 10.83 6.32 18.81
N ARG A 89 12.10 6.58 18.48
CA ARG A 89 13.18 5.61 18.72
C ARG A 89 13.28 5.37 20.23
N LEU A 90 12.89 4.17 20.68
CA LEU A 90 12.95 3.82 22.10
C LEU A 90 14.37 3.43 22.53
N PHE A 91 15.05 2.57 21.76
CA PHE A 91 16.41 2.14 22.07
C PHE A 91 17.21 1.85 20.79
N LEU A 92 18.52 2.10 20.84
CA LEU A 92 19.49 1.57 19.89
C LEU A 92 20.19 0.40 20.59
N LEU A 93 20.08 -0.81 20.03
CA LEU A 93 20.88 -1.93 20.51
C LEU A 93 22.30 -1.78 19.97
N SER A 94 23.27 -1.58 20.87
CA SER A 94 24.69 -1.67 20.56
C SER A 94 25.22 -2.95 21.18
N PHE A 95 25.31 -4.00 20.36
CA PHE A 95 26.10 -5.18 20.69
C PHE A 95 27.36 -5.15 19.82
N PRO A 96 28.55 -5.49 20.33
CA PRO A 96 29.60 -5.96 19.44
C PRO A 96 29.06 -7.20 18.73
N ILE A 97 29.13 -7.24 17.40
CA ILE A 97 28.92 -8.48 16.65
C ILE A 97 30.06 -9.41 17.07
N VAL A 98 29.82 -10.22 18.10
CA VAL A 98 30.70 -11.33 18.43
C VAL A 98 30.23 -12.49 17.55
N PRO A 99 31.06 -13.00 16.62
CA PRO A 99 30.70 -14.22 15.91
C PRO A 99 30.60 -15.35 16.93
N ILE A 100 29.44 -16.01 17.00
CA ILE A 100 29.24 -17.22 17.81
C ILE A 100 30.05 -18.35 17.15
N PRO A 101 31.08 -18.93 17.80
CA PRO A 101 31.75 -20.11 17.26
C PRO A 101 30.81 -21.34 17.39
N PRO A 102 30.82 -22.28 16.43
CA PRO A 102 29.84 -23.37 16.35
C PRO A 102 30.19 -24.57 17.25
N VAL A 103 30.70 -24.36 18.47
CA VAL A 103 31.06 -25.48 19.34
C VAL A 103 30.62 -25.23 20.79
N LEU A 104 29.57 -25.94 21.19
CA LEU A 104 29.16 -26.13 22.57
C LEU A 104 30.06 -27.22 23.20
N PHE A 105 30.95 -26.84 24.11
CA PHE A 105 31.74 -27.80 24.90
C PHE A 105 31.07 -28.01 26.26
N LEU A 106 30.51 -29.20 26.49
CA LEU A 106 30.00 -29.61 27.80
C LEU A 106 31.06 -30.48 28.48
N PRO A 107 31.68 -30.05 29.61
CA PRO A 107 32.59 -30.93 30.33
C PRO A 107 31.76 -31.99 31.08
N PHE A 108 32.20 -33.25 31.01
CA PHE A 108 31.65 -34.34 31.82
C PHE A 108 31.76 -34.00 33.32
N PRO A 109 30.80 -34.41 34.16
CA PRO A 109 30.97 -34.35 35.60
C PRO A 109 32.06 -35.36 36.02
N ARG A 110 33.04 -34.89 36.81
CA ARG A 110 33.96 -35.75 37.55
C ARG A 110 33.14 -36.70 38.43
N LEU A 111 33.22 -37.99 38.17
CA LEU A 111 32.89 -39.00 39.16
C LEU A 111 34.13 -39.26 40.01
N SER A 112 34.03 -38.90 41.29
CA SER A 112 34.94 -39.33 42.35
C SER A 112 34.38 -40.62 42.99
N ARG A 113 35.25 -41.63 43.13
CA ARG A 113 35.25 -42.79 44.06
C ARG A 113 36.23 -43.83 43.48
N SER A 114 37.13 -44.48 44.20
CA SER A 114 37.54 -44.51 45.62
C SER A 114 39.06 -44.60 45.68
#